data_AF-A0A8X6L1Q0-F1
#
_entry.id   AF-A0A8X6L1Q0-F1
#
_cell.length_a   1.000
_cell.length_b   1.000
_cell.length_c   1.000
_cell.angle_alpha   90.00
_cell.angle_beta   90.00
_cell.angle_gamma   90.00
#
_symmetry.space_group_name_H-M   'P 1'
#
loop_
_entity.id
_entity.type
_entity.pdbx_description
1 polymer ?
#
loop_
_entity_poly.entity_id
_entity_poly.type
_entity_poly.pdbx_seq_one_letter_code
_entity_poly.pdbx_strand_id
1 'polypeptide(L)'
;MSLLPINFITQFLEEALSSVLAYNNLNWEPPIRLSEDPFTTTMISRSIATALNHYCMEEYFSRNEPEWVYLSGTEAEMYIHHYLREYMNTVQIEDRYTYFYFISLICQLCVSVIRRGRSEIVRFVIAEAVNILRSRCDATHFVYFNRLAVDYNFYHRAKHAESEDDGFGTDAED
;
A
#
# COMPACT_ATOMS: atom_id res chain seq x y z
N MET A 1 14.97 -3.93 21.11
CA MET A 1 13.95 -3.60 20.09
C MET A 1 12.72 -4.44 20.41
N SER A 2 11.58 -3.82 20.76
CA SER A 2 10.34 -4.56 21.03
C SER A 2 9.69 -4.92 19.70
N LEU A 3 9.35 -6.19 19.49
CA LEU A 3 8.63 -6.61 18.30
C LEU A 3 7.20 -6.05 18.37
N LEU A 4 6.75 -5.46 17.27
CA LEU A 4 5.37 -5.02 17.15
C LEU A 4 4.40 -6.22 17.26
N PRO A 5 3.26 -6.08 17.94
CA PRO A 5 2.24 -7.12 17.97
C PRO A 5 1.79 -7.45 16.54
N ILE A 6 1.68 -8.75 16.23
CA ILE A 6 1.18 -9.22 14.92
C ILE A 6 -0.18 -8.59 14.60
N ASN A 7 -1.07 -8.53 15.60
CA ASN A 7 -2.41 -7.96 15.45
C ASN A 7 -2.38 -6.48 15.08
N PHE A 8 -1.40 -5.71 15.59
CA PHE A 8 -1.25 -4.30 15.27
C PHE A 8 -0.86 -4.10 13.79
N ILE A 9 0.11 -4.88 13.29
CA ILE A 9 0.54 -4.80 11.89
C ILE A 9 -0.58 -5.26 10.96
N THR A 10 -1.27 -6.35 11.34
CA THR A 10 -2.39 -6.90 10.57
C THR A 10 -3.51 -5.88 10.45
N GLN A 11 -3.95 -5.29 11.56
CA GLN A 11 -4.98 -4.26 11.58
C GLN A 11 -4.58 -3.05 10.73
N PHE A 12 -3.34 -2.57 10.87
CA PHE A 12 -2.85 -1.45 10.07
C PHE A 12 -2.94 -1.73 8.57
N LEU A 13 -2.50 -2.92 8.13
CA LEU A 13 -2.56 -3.32 6.71
C LEU A 13 -4.00 -3.49 6.21
N GLU A 14 -4.88 -4.05 7.03
CA GLU A 14 -6.30 -4.23 6.69
C GLU A 14 -7.03 -2.89 6.57
N GLU A 15 -6.78 -1.93 7.47
CA GLU A 15 -7.33 -0.58 7.38
C GLU A 15 -6.76 0.18 6.16
N ALA A 16 -5.45 0.03 5.89
CA ALA A 16 -4.81 0.63 4.72
C ALA A 16 -5.44 0.11 3.43
N LEU A 17 -5.58 -1.21 3.31
CA LEU A 17 -6.23 -1.85 2.17
C LEU A 17 -7.69 -1.42 2.04
N SER A 18 -8.44 -1.40 3.14
CA SER A 18 -9.85 -0.97 3.15
C SER A 18 -10.02 0.45 2.61
N SER A 19 -9.13 1.36 3.02
CA SER A 19 -9.10 2.73 2.49
C SER A 19 -8.86 2.77 0.98
N VAL A 20 -7.91 1.99 0.48
CA VAL A 20 -7.58 1.94 -0.96
C VAL A 20 -8.71 1.29 -1.77
N LEU A 21 -9.33 0.24 -1.25
CA LEU A 21 -10.45 -0.43 -1.91
C LEU A 21 -11.69 0.47 -1.98
N ALA A 22 -12.01 1.17 -0.90
CA ALA A 22 -13.09 2.15 -0.87
C ALA A 22 -12.90 3.23 -1.94
N TYR A 23 -11.68 3.73 -2.12
CA TYR A 23 -11.35 4.68 -3.18
C TYR A 23 -11.56 4.10 -4.59
N ASN A 24 -11.30 2.79 -4.75
CA ASN A 24 -11.46 2.08 -6.02
C ASN A 24 -12.87 1.49 -6.24
N ASN A 25 -13.84 1.78 -5.37
CA ASN A 25 -15.18 1.17 -5.36
C ASN A 25 -15.16 -0.36 -5.37
N LEU A 26 -14.18 -0.96 -4.67
CA LEU A 26 -14.05 -2.40 -4.51
C LEU A 26 -14.46 -2.80 -3.09
N ASN A 27 -15.06 -3.98 -2.97
CA ASN A 27 -15.47 -4.54 -1.70
C ASN A 27 -14.60 -5.76 -1.37
N TRP A 28 -14.09 -5.80 -0.15
CA TRP A 28 -13.42 -6.95 0.44
C TRP A 28 -13.64 -6.90 1.95
N GLU A 29 -13.94 -8.04 2.55
CA GLU A 29 -14.08 -8.15 3.99
C GLU A 29 -12.89 -8.92 4.57
N PRO A 30 -12.16 -8.36 5.56
CA PRO A 30 -11.08 -9.06 6.21
C PRO A 30 -11.60 -10.30 6.95
N PRO A 31 -10.83 -11.41 6.97
CA PRO A 31 -11.25 -12.65 7.62
C PRO A 31 -11.30 -12.53 9.15
N ILE A 32 -10.63 -11.55 9.74
CA ILE A 32 -10.64 -11.27 11.17
C ILE A 32 -11.19 -9.86 11.37
N ARG A 33 -12.40 -9.75 11.94
CA ARG A 33 -12.86 -8.47 12.50
C ARG A 33 -12.13 -8.23 13.81
N LEU A 34 -11.02 -7.51 13.78
CA LEU A 34 -10.31 -7.09 14.99
C LEU A 34 -11.14 -6.00 15.71
N SER A 35 -12.12 -6.47 16.48
CA SER A 35 -13.05 -5.72 17.35
C SER A 35 -14.03 -4.78 16.62
N GLU A 36 -15.33 -5.00 16.86
CA GLU A 36 -16.42 -4.08 16.48
C GLU A 36 -16.54 -2.89 17.46
N ASP A 37 -15.49 -2.61 18.25
CA ASP A 37 -15.54 -1.56 19.25
C ASP A 37 -15.59 -0.18 18.57
N PRO A 38 -16.68 0.59 18.67
CA PRO A 38 -16.81 1.91 18.05
C PRO A 38 -15.81 2.94 18.60
N PHE A 39 -15.03 2.58 19.64
CA PHE A 39 -13.95 3.40 20.18
C PHE A 39 -12.55 3.01 19.67
N THR A 40 -12.43 2.01 18.77
CA THR A 40 -11.16 1.77 18.09
C THR A 40 -10.83 2.96 17.19
N THR A 41 -9.77 3.68 17.57
CA THR A 41 -9.27 4.80 16.79
C THR A 41 -8.63 4.23 15.53
N THR A 42 -9.16 4.61 14.37
CA THR A 42 -8.59 4.23 13.06
C THR A 42 -7.09 4.53 13.05
N MET A 43 -6.27 3.53 12.76
CA MET A 43 -4.82 3.64 12.65
C MET A 43 -4.41 4.43 11.40
N ILE A 44 -5.27 4.42 10.38
CA ILE A 44 -5.04 5.12 9.11
C ILE A 44 -5.64 6.52 9.17
N SER A 45 -4.77 7.53 9.19
CA SER A 45 -5.18 8.92 9.04
C SER A 45 -5.63 9.24 7.61
N ARG A 46 -6.37 10.34 7.43
CA ARG A 46 -6.72 10.85 6.09
C ARG A 46 -5.47 11.10 5.22
N SER A 47 -4.37 11.56 5.81
CA SER A 47 -3.12 11.80 5.07
C SER A 47 -2.51 10.50 4.57
N ILE A 48 -2.47 9.45 5.41
CA ILE A 48 -2.01 8.12 5.02
C ILE A 48 -2.89 7.57 3.90
N ALA A 49 -4.21 7.59 4.09
CA ALA A 49 -5.18 7.16 3.08
C ALA A 49 -4.96 7.86 1.72
N THR A 50 -4.82 9.18 1.72
CA THR A 50 -4.62 9.98 0.50
C THR A 50 -3.31 9.63 -0.21
N ALA A 51 -2.22 9.50 0.55
CA ALA A 51 -0.91 9.18 0.00
C ALA A 51 -0.87 7.77 -0.58
N LEU A 52 -1.49 6.79 0.11
CA LEU A 52 -1.62 5.42 -0.39
C LEU A 52 -2.44 5.40 -1.68
N ASN A 53 -3.55 6.15 -1.76
CA ASN A 53 -4.36 6.21 -2.97
C ASN A 53 -3.60 6.78 -4.17
N HIS A 54 -2.85 7.88 -3.99
CA HIS A 54 -2.02 8.44 -5.07
C HIS A 54 -1.01 7.41 -5.58
N TYR A 55 -0.23 6.82 -4.68
CA TYR A 55 0.80 5.86 -5.05
C TYR A 55 0.21 4.59 -5.67
N CYS A 56 -0.92 4.12 -5.14
CA CYS A 56 -1.62 2.95 -5.67
C CYS A 56 -2.12 3.16 -7.10
N MET A 57 -2.41 4.41 -7.47
CA MET A 57 -2.91 4.80 -8.78
C MET A 57 -1.80 5.19 -9.77
N GLU A 58 -0.55 5.40 -9.33
CA GLU A 58 0.56 5.63 -10.25
C GLU A 58 0.69 4.43 -11.21
N GLU A 59 0.73 4.71 -12.52
CA GLU A 59 0.59 3.73 -13.61
C GLU A 59 1.61 2.58 -13.61
N TYR A 60 2.64 2.66 -12.76
CA TYR A 60 3.78 1.74 -12.73
C TYR A 60 3.37 0.26 -12.63
N PHE A 61 2.35 -0.08 -11.83
CA PHE A 61 1.86 -1.46 -11.70
C PHE A 61 0.76 -1.84 -12.68
N SER A 62 0.02 -0.86 -13.23
CA SER A 62 -0.98 -1.14 -14.27
C SER A 62 -0.35 -1.67 -15.56
N ARG A 63 0.92 -1.34 -15.82
CA ARG A 63 1.67 -1.78 -16.99
C ARG A 63 2.50 -3.05 -16.77
N ASN A 64 2.78 -3.43 -15.51
CA ASN A 64 3.64 -4.56 -15.13
C ASN A 64 2.96 -5.42 -14.07
N GLU A 65 1.73 -5.82 -14.34
CA GLU A 65 0.98 -6.61 -13.39
C GLU A 65 1.63 -7.99 -13.21
N PRO A 66 1.93 -8.44 -11.98
CA PRO A 66 2.71 -9.66 -11.81
C PRO A 66 1.99 -10.90 -12.35
N GLU A 67 2.72 -11.75 -13.07
CA GLU A 67 2.18 -12.98 -13.68
C GLU A 67 1.55 -13.93 -12.66
N TRP A 68 1.98 -13.88 -11.40
CA TRP A 68 1.47 -14.73 -10.34
C TRP A 68 -0.01 -14.54 -10.04
N VAL A 69 -0.59 -13.41 -10.42
CA VAL A 69 -2.03 -13.19 -10.26
C VAL A 69 -2.86 -14.19 -11.09
N TYR A 70 -2.25 -14.88 -12.06
CA TYR A 70 -2.88 -15.93 -12.86
C TYR A 70 -2.55 -17.36 -12.40
N LEU A 71 -1.64 -17.55 -11.43
CA LEU A 71 -1.20 -18.86 -10.97
C LEU A 71 -2.18 -19.50 -9.98
N SER A 72 -2.16 -20.83 -9.79
CA SER A 72 -3.02 -21.48 -8.80
C SER A 72 -2.71 -21.02 -7.36
N GLY A 73 -3.59 -21.28 -6.39
CA GLY A 73 -3.47 -20.74 -5.02
C GLY A 73 -2.10 -21.01 -4.36
N THR A 74 -1.58 -22.23 -4.45
CA THR A 74 -0.27 -22.61 -3.88
C THR A 74 0.90 -21.97 -4.64
N GLU A 75 0.83 -21.91 -5.96
CA GLU A 75 1.87 -21.29 -6.80
C GLU A 75 1.93 -19.77 -6.58
N ALA A 76 0.77 -19.13 -6.46
CA ALA A 76 0.66 -17.73 -6.11
C ALA A 76 1.26 -17.45 -4.73
N GLU A 77 0.97 -18.28 -3.73
CA GLU A 77 1.54 -18.15 -2.38
C GLU A 77 3.08 -18.22 -2.40
N MET A 78 3.65 -19.22 -3.08
CA MET A 78 5.11 -19.35 -3.21
C MET A 78 5.74 -18.15 -3.92
N TYR A 79 5.09 -17.67 -4.99
CA TYR A 79 5.59 -16.52 -5.73
C TYR A 79 5.53 -15.24 -4.89
N ILE A 80 4.40 -14.97 -4.23
CA ILE A 80 4.23 -13.82 -3.33
C ILE A 80 5.33 -13.80 -2.27
N HIS A 81 5.60 -14.96 -1.66
CA HIS A 81 6.66 -15.11 -0.66
C HIS A 81 8.03 -14.70 -1.22
N HIS A 82 8.41 -15.22 -2.40
CA HIS A 82 9.68 -14.89 -3.04
C HIS A 82 9.76 -13.41 -3.45
N TYR A 83 8.74 -12.92 -4.15
CA TYR A 83 8.67 -11.59 -4.71
C TYR A 83 8.76 -10.49 -3.66
N LEU A 84 7.96 -10.58 -2.59
CA LEU A 84 7.95 -9.53 -1.55
C LEU A 84 9.26 -9.47 -0.77
N ARG A 85 9.91 -10.63 -0.56
CA ARG A 85 11.22 -10.69 0.09
C ARG A 85 12.32 -10.13 -0.78
N GLU A 86 12.31 -10.46 -2.08
CA GLU A 86 13.26 -9.91 -3.04
C GLU A 86 13.10 -8.40 -3.16
N TYR A 87 11.86 -7.90 -3.29
CA TYR A 87 11.57 -6.47 -3.28
C TYR A 87 12.18 -5.78 -2.05
N MET A 88 11.95 -6.30 -0.85
CA MET A 88 12.50 -5.69 0.36
C MET A 88 14.02 -5.84 0.52
N ASN A 89 14.64 -6.82 -0.15
CA ASN A 89 16.11 -6.96 -0.15
C ASN A 89 16.78 -6.03 -1.17
N THR A 90 16.08 -5.68 -2.25
CA THR A 90 16.60 -4.86 -3.34
C THR A 90 16.35 -3.38 -3.14
N VAL A 91 15.24 -3.01 -2.49
CA VAL A 91 14.97 -1.62 -2.13
C VAL A 91 15.98 -1.18 -1.06
N GLN A 92 16.71 -0.10 -1.35
CA GLN A 92 17.64 0.51 -0.41
C GLN A 92 16.86 1.02 0.81
N ILE A 93 17.00 0.33 1.95
CA ILE A 93 16.33 0.63 3.23
C ILE A 93 16.64 2.06 3.72
N GLU A 94 17.65 2.70 3.15
CA GLU A 94 18.05 4.09 3.45
C GLU A 94 17.02 5.13 2.96
N ASP A 95 16.11 4.80 2.04
CA ASP A 95 14.99 5.70 1.72
C ASP A 95 13.96 5.68 2.87
N ARG A 96 13.74 6.85 3.46
CA ARG A 96 12.74 7.08 4.52
C ARG A 96 11.32 6.67 4.12
N TYR A 97 11.02 6.54 2.82
CA TYR A 97 9.73 6.09 2.29
C TYR A 97 9.65 4.59 1.99
N THR A 98 10.73 3.80 2.20
CA THR A 98 10.78 2.36 1.85
C THR A 98 9.56 1.58 2.33
N TYR A 99 9.20 1.70 3.60
CA TYR A 99 8.05 0.98 4.17
C TYR A 99 6.71 1.54 3.68
N PHE A 100 6.66 2.84 3.35
CA PHE A 100 5.48 3.45 2.72
C PHE A 100 5.25 2.88 1.32
N TYR A 101 6.31 2.77 0.52
CA TYR A 101 6.26 2.14 -0.80
C TYR A 101 5.90 0.66 -0.71
N PHE A 102 6.45 -0.06 0.27
CA PHE A 102 6.08 -1.44 0.50
C PHE A 102 4.58 -1.59 0.82
N ILE A 103 4.02 -0.79 1.73
CA ILE A 103 2.58 -0.88 2.05
C ILE A 103 1.71 -0.50 0.84
N SER A 104 2.15 0.48 0.05
CA SER A 104 1.45 0.86 -1.18
C SER A 104 1.47 -0.28 -2.21
N LEU A 105 2.62 -0.95 -2.38
CA LEU A 105 2.75 -2.16 -3.19
C LEU A 105 1.78 -3.25 -2.72
N ILE A 106 1.75 -3.53 -1.41
CA ILE A 106 0.82 -4.52 -0.84
C ILE A 106 -0.64 -4.18 -1.19
N CYS A 107 -1.05 -2.91 -1.05
CA CYS A 107 -2.40 -2.48 -1.39
C CYS A 107 -2.69 -2.65 -2.89
N GLN A 108 -1.75 -2.29 -3.77
CA GLN A 108 -1.88 -2.47 -5.22
C GLN A 108 -2.05 -3.94 -5.60
N LEU A 109 -1.21 -4.83 -5.07
CA LEU A 109 -1.32 -6.26 -5.34
C LEU A 109 -2.69 -6.82 -4.90
N CYS A 110 -3.17 -6.39 -3.74
CA CYS A 110 -4.49 -6.76 -3.23
C CYS A 110 -5.63 -6.25 -4.14
N VAL A 111 -5.56 -5.00 -4.61
CA VAL A 111 -6.51 -4.44 -5.59
C VAL A 111 -6.53 -5.28 -6.87
N SER A 112 -5.35 -5.62 -7.38
CA SER A 112 -5.17 -6.43 -8.60
C SER A 112 -5.78 -7.84 -8.51
N VAL A 113 -5.61 -8.53 -7.37
CA VAL A 113 -6.22 -9.86 -7.17
C VAL A 113 -7.74 -9.75 -6.98
N ILE A 114 -8.23 -8.73 -6.27
CA ILE A 114 -9.66 -8.50 -6.04
C ILE A 114 -10.39 -8.19 -7.35
N ARG A 115 -9.82 -7.33 -8.22
CA ARG A 115 -10.40 -7.01 -9.53
C ARG A 115 -10.58 -8.24 -10.43
N ARG A 116 -9.82 -9.31 -10.19
CA ARG A 116 -9.92 -10.59 -10.91
C ARG A 116 -10.75 -11.64 -10.20
N GLY A 117 -11.44 -11.29 -9.11
CA GLY A 117 -12.26 -12.22 -8.35
C GLY A 117 -11.46 -13.25 -7.56
N ARG A 118 -10.19 -12.95 -7.23
CA ARG A 118 -9.27 -13.85 -6.50
C ARG A 118 -8.98 -13.37 -5.09
N SER A 119 -10.03 -13.00 -4.36
CA SER A 119 -9.92 -12.42 -3.02
C SER A 119 -9.30 -13.38 -2.00
N GLU A 120 -9.30 -14.68 -2.26
CA GLU A 120 -8.64 -15.69 -1.44
C GLU A 120 -7.11 -15.50 -1.35
N ILE A 121 -6.51 -14.83 -2.33
CA ILE A 121 -5.06 -14.59 -2.36
C ILE A 121 -4.65 -13.44 -1.42
N VAL A 122 -5.56 -12.50 -1.15
CA VAL A 122 -5.29 -11.33 -0.29
C VAL A 122 -4.69 -11.74 1.06
N ARG A 123 -5.16 -12.85 1.63
CA ARG A 123 -4.64 -13.38 2.90
C ARG A 123 -3.16 -13.76 2.85
N PHE A 124 -2.67 -14.27 1.72
CA PHE A 124 -1.27 -14.66 1.55
C PHE A 124 -0.39 -13.42 1.42
N VAL A 125 -0.86 -12.41 0.68
CA VAL A 125 -0.19 -11.11 0.55
C VAL A 125 -0.05 -10.44 1.92
N ILE A 126 -1.15 -10.36 2.68
CA ILE A 126 -1.14 -9.76 4.03
C ILE A 126 -0.24 -10.57 4.97
N ALA A 127 -0.35 -11.91 4.98
CA ALA A 127 0.46 -12.75 5.86
C ALA A 127 1.97 -12.56 5.64
N GLU A 128 2.42 -12.53 4.38
CA GLU A 128 3.83 -12.29 4.09
C GLU A 128 4.25 -10.85 4.42
N ALA A 129 3.40 -9.86 4.14
CA ALA A 129 3.65 -8.47 4.51
C ALA A 129 3.81 -8.30 6.03
N VAL A 130 2.97 -8.96 6.83
CA VAL A 130 3.08 -8.98 8.29
C VAL A 130 4.41 -9.59 8.73
N ASN A 131 4.82 -10.72 8.15
CA ASN A 131 6.10 -11.36 8.47
C ASN A 131 7.29 -10.44 8.18
N ILE A 132 7.29 -9.81 7.00
CA ILE A 132 8.32 -8.86 6.58
C ILE A 132 8.37 -7.66 7.52
N LEU A 133 7.24 -6.97 7.73
CA LEU A 133 7.17 -5.78 8.58
C LEU A 133 7.55 -6.10 10.01
N ARG A 134 7.12 -7.23 10.57
CA ARG A 134 7.50 -7.66 11.92
C ARG A 134 9.00 -7.89 12.07
N SER A 135 9.67 -8.35 11.01
CA SER A 135 11.12 -8.61 11.01
C SER A 135 11.96 -7.34 10.80
N ARG A 136 11.38 -6.27 10.26
CA ARG A 136 12.11 -5.08 9.80
C ARG A 136 11.65 -3.75 10.37
N CYS A 137 10.46 -3.67 10.96
CA CYS A 137 9.90 -2.46 11.54
C CYS A 137 9.85 -2.56 13.06
N ASP A 138 10.03 -1.42 13.70
CA ASP A 138 9.64 -1.20 15.09
C ASP A 138 8.56 -0.12 15.17
N ALA A 139 8.12 0.20 16.39
CA ALA A 139 7.10 1.20 16.64
C ALA A 139 7.44 2.59 16.10
N THR A 140 8.73 2.96 16.00
CA THR A 140 9.11 4.29 15.53
C THR A 140 8.75 4.48 14.06
N HIS A 141 8.86 3.45 13.23
CA HIS A 141 8.48 3.49 11.83
C HIS A 141 6.99 3.84 11.63
N PHE A 142 6.11 3.28 12.47
CA PHE A 142 4.67 3.56 12.41
C PHE A 142 4.29 4.95 12.94
N VAL A 143 5.06 5.49 13.89
CA VAL A 143 4.89 6.89 14.35
C VAL A 143 5.23 7.88 13.23
N TYR A 144 6.26 7.59 12.43
CA TYR A 144 6.66 8.45 11.32
C TYR A 144 5.78 8.33 10.07
N PHE A 145 4.97 7.26 9.96
CA PHE A 145 4.15 7.00 8.78
C PHE A 145 3.21 8.15 8.41
N ASN A 146 2.54 8.75 9.41
CA ASN A 146 1.65 9.89 9.17
C ASN A 146 2.43 11.13 8.68
N ARG A 147 3.63 11.37 9.23
CA ARG A 147 4.48 12.49 8.82
C ARG A 147 4.95 12.29 7.37
N LEU A 148 5.44 11.10 7.04
CA LEU A 148 5.86 10.76 5.68
C LEU A 148 4.71 10.90 4.68
N ALA A 149 3.50 10.49 5.05
CA ALA A 149 2.32 10.64 4.20
C ALA A 149 1.96 12.12 3.96
N VAL A 150 2.08 12.98 4.97
CA VAL A 150 1.89 14.44 4.80
C VAL A 150 2.95 15.00 3.85
N ASP A 151 4.23 14.67 4.07
CA ASP A 151 5.34 15.13 3.23
C ASP A 151 5.17 14.66 1.77
N TYR A 152 4.78 13.40 1.55
CA TYR A 152 4.53 12.86 0.21
C TYR A 152 3.34 13.55 -0.48
N ASN A 153 2.21 13.72 0.22
CA ASN A 153 1.06 14.41 -0.35
C ASN A 153 1.37 15.85 -0.74
N PHE A 154 2.21 16.54 0.04
CA PHE A 154 2.68 17.88 -0.30
C PHE A 154 3.52 17.87 -1.58
N TYR A 155 4.51 16.99 -1.66
CA TYR A 155 5.36 16.84 -2.85
C TYR A 155 4.56 16.47 -4.10
N HIS A 156 3.66 15.50 -3.99
CA HIS A 156 2.83 15.04 -5.10
C HIS A 156 1.93 16.16 -5.63
N ARG A 157 1.31 16.97 -4.75
CA ARG A 157 0.51 18.14 -5.17
C ARG A 157 1.36 19.18 -5.90
N ALA A 158 2.57 19.47 -5.41
CA ALA A 158 3.46 20.43 -6.07
C ALA A 158 3.84 19.97 -7.49
N LYS A 159 4.15 18.69 -7.66
CA LYS A 159 4.46 18.10 -8.98
C LYS A 159 3.29 18.21 -9.97
N HIS A 160 2.05 17.99 -9.51
CA HIS A 160 0.87 18.15 -10.38
C HIS A 160 0.59 19.61 -10.75
N ALA A 161 0.79 20.53 -9.81
CA ALA A 161 0.65 21.96 -10.08
C ALA A 161 1.68 22.46 -11.12
N GLU A 162 2.92 21.96 -11.07
CA GLU A 162 3.95 22.26 -12.08
C GLU A 162 3.61 21.68 -13.45
N SER A 163 3.04 20.47 -13.53
CA SER A 163 2.65 19.86 -14.80
C SER A 163 1.42 20.50 -15.47
N GLU A 164 0.60 21.24 -14.73
CA GLU A 164 -0.52 22.01 -15.27
C GLU A 164 -0.08 23.38 -15.82
N ASP A 165 1.05 23.94 -15.34
CA ASP A 165 1.58 25.26 -15.74
C ASP A 165 2.43 25.20 -17.03
N ASP A 166 2.94 24.02 -17.42
CA ASP A 166 3.59 23.80 -18.73
C ASP A 166 2.58 23.72 -19.90
N GLY A 167 1.27 23.82 -19.62
CA GLY A 167 0.17 23.59 -20.58
C GLY A 167 -0.50 24.81 -21.18
N PHE A 168 -0.11 26.05 -20.84
CA PHE A 168 -0.66 27.26 -21.45
C PHE A 168 0.39 28.33 -21.69
N GLY A 169 0.81 28.50 -22.96
CA GLY A 169 1.45 29.75 -23.37
C GLY A 169 2.31 29.78 -24.64
N THR A 170 1.89 29.21 -25.77
CA THR A 170 2.04 29.86 -27.10
C THR A 170 1.17 29.12 -28.11
N ASP A 171 -0.10 29.49 -28.19
CA ASP A 171 -0.89 29.49 -29.43
C ASP A 171 -2.02 30.49 -29.25
N ALA A 172 -1.66 31.77 -29.42
CA ALA A 172 -2.58 32.82 -29.80
C ALA A 172 -1.78 33.76 -30.69
N GLU A 173 -1.77 33.43 -31.99
CA GLU A 173 -1.57 34.42 -33.04
C GLU A 173 -2.64 35.51 -32.88
N ASP A 174 -2.18 36.76 -32.77
CA ASP A 174 -2.77 37.94 -33.40
C ASP A 174 -1.64 38.94 -33.69
#